data_AF-A0AAD6AFX2-F1
#
_entry.id   AF-A0AAD6AFX2-F1
#
_cell.length_a   1.000
_cell.length_b   1.000
_cell.length_c   1.000
_cell.angle_alpha   90.00
_cell.angle_beta   90.00
_cell.angle_gamma   90.00
#
_symmetry.space_group_name_H-M   'P 1'
#
loop_
_entity.id
_entity.type
_entity.pdbx_description
1 polymer ?
#
loop_
_entity_poly.entity_id
_entity_poly.type
_entity_poly.pdbx_seq_one_letter_code
_entity_poly.pdbx_strand_id
1 'polypeptide(L)'
;MVRLPKDVEKERALRTEFNREEIRQKIEQYNSLTKDHLKMTLNPTGVYTGFIKVQMDLRRPVTVRGGQRGAGGALVGEAFYLPRGVTNTLHISSNNTVRQVIVALLSKFTVQDNPAKYALYKRYRREEQESI
;
A
#
# COMPACT_ATOMS: atom_id res chain seq x y z
N MET A 1 -29.30 6.49 10.28
CA MET A 1 -28.31 7.57 10.48
C MET A 1 -27.00 6.94 10.93
N VAL A 2 -26.05 6.76 10.02
CA VAL A 2 -24.76 6.10 10.33
C VAL A 2 -23.85 7.16 10.97
N ARG A 3 -23.53 6.99 12.26
CA ARG A 3 -22.54 7.85 12.93
C ARG A 3 -21.18 7.62 12.26
N LEU A 4 -20.63 8.66 11.64
CA LEU A 4 -19.22 8.67 11.26
C LEU A 4 -18.38 8.55 12.55
N PRO A 5 -17.33 7.70 12.60
CA PRO A 5 -16.47 7.61 13.76
C PRO A 5 -15.73 8.94 13.93
N LYS A 6 -15.97 9.63 15.06
CA LYS A 6 -15.33 10.90 15.44
C LYS A 6 -13.79 10.82 15.47
N ASP A 7 -13.24 9.62 15.54
CA ASP A 7 -11.81 9.37 15.60
C ASP A 7 -11.08 9.72 14.29
N VAL A 8 -11.77 9.58 13.13
CA VAL A 8 -11.17 9.86 11.82
C VAL A 8 -10.89 11.36 11.62
N GLU A 9 -11.74 12.22 12.19
CA GLU A 9 -11.55 13.68 12.10
C GLU A 9 -10.44 14.18 13.03
N LYS A 10 -10.30 13.59 14.23
CA LYS A 10 -9.20 13.92 15.14
C LYS A 10 -7.82 13.58 14.57
N GLU A 11 -7.68 12.47 13.84
CA GLU A 11 -6.40 12.08 13.24
C GLU A 11 -6.04 12.90 11.98
N ARG A 12 -7.04 13.44 11.26
CA ARG A 12 -6.80 14.41 10.18
C ARG A 12 -6.17 15.71 10.69
N ALA A 13 -6.49 16.13 11.91
CA ALA A 13 -6.02 17.39 12.50
C ALA A 13 -4.55 17.38 12.95
N LEU A 14 -3.89 16.21 13.01
CA LEU A 14 -2.49 16.07 13.42
C LEU A 14 -1.56 15.73 12.25
N ARG A 15 -1.91 16.14 11.02
CA ARG A 15 -0.93 16.11 9.92
C ARG A 15 0.09 17.20 10.18
N THR A 16 1.23 16.85 10.74
CA THR A 16 2.39 17.73 10.77
C THR A 16 2.75 18.06 9.32
N GLU A 17 2.47 19.27 8.89
CA GLU A 17 2.92 19.79 7.60
C GLU A 17 4.37 20.22 7.77
N PHE A 18 5.25 19.64 6.95
CA PHE A 18 6.66 20.00 6.91
C PHE A 18 6.92 20.92 5.73
N ASN A 19 7.75 21.94 5.93
CA ASN A 19 8.28 22.73 4.83
C ASN A 19 9.32 21.93 4.02
N ARG A 20 9.78 22.51 2.91
CA ARG A 20 10.70 21.84 1.97
C ARG A 20 12.03 21.47 2.62
N GLU A 21 12.59 22.36 3.42
CA GLU A 21 13.86 22.18 4.11
C GLU A 21 13.76 21.08 5.17
N GLU A 22 12.65 21.03 5.92
CA GLU A 22 12.36 19.96 6.88
C GLU A 22 12.20 18.60 6.19
N ILE A 23 11.50 18.55 5.04
CA ILE A 23 11.40 17.34 4.22
C ILE A 23 12.79 16.88 3.76
N ARG A 24 13.62 17.81 3.28
CA ARG A 24 14.99 17.51 2.84
C ARG A 24 15.82 16.91 3.97
N GLN A 25 15.81 17.53 5.15
CA GLN A 25 16.54 17.03 6.32
C GLN A 25 16.08 15.64 6.74
N LYS A 26 14.76 15.39 6.76
CA LYS A 26 14.21 14.07 7.08
C LYS A 26 14.61 13.01 6.05
N ILE A 27 14.64 13.35 4.77
CA ILE A 27 15.10 12.44 3.70
C ILE A 27 16.59 12.13 3.85
N GLU A 28 17.43 13.14 4.13
CA GLU A 28 18.87 12.94 4.37
C GLU A 28 19.10 12.04 5.59
N GLN A 29 18.38 12.29 6.70
CA GLN A 29 18.44 11.46 7.90
C GLN A 29 17.96 10.02 7.66
N TYR A 30 16.85 9.85 6.94
CA TYR A 30 16.36 8.51 6.58
C TYR A 30 17.40 7.77 5.71
N ASN A 31 17.94 8.44 4.69
CA ASN A 31 18.88 7.86 3.74
C ASN A 31 20.25 7.52 4.35
N SER A 32 20.67 8.20 5.42
CA SER A 32 21.92 7.88 6.13
C SER A 32 21.78 6.62 6.98
N LEU A 33 20.59 6.35 7.52
CA LEU A 33 20.28 5.13 8.28
C LEU A 33 19.92 3.94 7.39
N THR A 34 19.49 4.19 6.15
CA THR A 34 19.08 3.16 5.19
C THR A 34 20.30 2.49 4.57
N LYS A 35 20.52 1.21 4.92
CA LYS A 35 21.66 0.41 4.44
C LYS A 35 21.41 -0.28 3.09
N ASP A 36 20.17 -0.36 2.64
CA ASP A 36 19.81 -0.97 1.37
C ASP A 36 19.58 0.10 0.27
N HIS A 37 19.13 -0.34 -0.90
CA HIS A 37 18.82 0.54 -2.03
C HIS A 37 17.44 1.21 -1.91
N LEU A 38 16.72 1.08 -0.79
CA LEU A 38 15.37 1.62 -0.59
C LEU A 38 15.38 3.05 -0.07
N LYS A 39 16.15 3.89 -0.75
CA LYS A 39 16.34 5.31 -0.42
C LYS A 39 15.19 6.18 -0.92
N MET A 40 15.06 7.35 -0.32
CA MET A 40 14.14 8.41 -0.73
C MET A 40 14.86 9.46 -1.58
N THR A 41 14.11 10.10 -2.48
CA THR A 41 14.62 11.17 -3.35
C THR A 41 13.69 12.37 -3.25
N LEU A 42 14.26 13.58 -3.10
CA LEU A 42 13.51 14.84 -3.18
C LEU A 42 13.68 15.45 -4.57
N ASN A 43 12.59 15.67 -5.29
CA ASN A 43 12.64 16.33 -6.59
C ASN A 43 12.63 17.87 -6.43
N PRO A 44 13.14 18.63 -7.43
CA PRO A 44 13.12 20.09 -7.40
C PRO A 44 11.72 20.71 -7.26
N THR A 45 10.68 19.98 -7.71
CA THR A 45 9.26 20.36 -7.59
C THR A 45 8.71 20.26 -6.18
N GLY A 46 9.48 19.73 -5.22
CA GLY A 46 9.04 19.46 -3.85
C GLY A 46 8.38 18.09 -3.66
N VAL A 47 8.06 17.38 -4.76
CA VAL A 47 7.58 15.99 -4.71
C VAL A 47 8.73 15.08 -4.31
N TYR A 48 8.53 14.22 -3.32
CA TYR A 48 9.52 13.22 -2.93
C TYR A 48 9.04 11.81 -3.29
N THR A 49 9.98 10.90 -3.51
CA THR A 49 9.72 9.49 -3.78
C THR A 49 10.48 8.59 -2.80
N GLY A 50 10.05 7.34 -2.71
CA GLY A 50 10.64 6.34 -1.83
C GLY A 50 9.95 4.99 -1.98
N PHE A 51 10.24 4.07 -1.06
CA PHE A 51 9.71 2.72 -1.09
C PHE A 51 8.84 2.42 0.12
N ILE A 52 7.73 1.70 -0.11
CA ILE A 52 6.91 1.12 0.96
C ILE A 52 6.83 -0.40 0.78
N LYS A 53 6.81 -1.14 1.90
CA LYS A 53 6.53 -2.58 1.90
C LYS A 53 5.08 -2.79 2.34
N VAL A 54 4.29 -3.40 1.45
CA VAL A 54 2.88 -3.72 1.72
C VAL A 54 2.72 -5.23 1.78
N GLN A 55 2.28 -5.71 2.94
CA GLN A 55 1.89 -7.10 3.12
C GLN A 55 0.41 -7.25 2.73
N MET A 56 0.11 -8.18 1.82
CA MET A 56 -1.25 -8.50 1.41
C MET A 56 -1.73 -9.74 2.17
N ASP A 57 -2.77 -9.58 3.00
CA ASP A 57 -3.50 -10.67 3.67
C ASP A 57 -4.95 -10.69 3.18
N LEU A 58 -5.16 -11.14 1.95
CA LEU A 58 -6.50 -11.25 1.37
C LEU A 58 -7.11 -12.59 1.79
N ARG A 59 -8.14 -12.55 2.65
CA ARG A 59 -8.86 -13.74 3.12
C ARG A 59 -10.22 -13.83 2.43
N ARG A 60 -10.31 -14.58 1.33
CA ARG A 60 -11.51 -15.15 0.66
C ARG A 60 -11.08 -15.63 -0.74
N PRO A 61 -11.90 -16.43 -1.46
CA PRO A 61 -11.63 -16.67 -2.88
C PRO A 61 -11.64 -15.31 -3.57
N VAL A 62 -10.50 -14.92 -4.11
CA VAL A 62 -10.38 -13.70 -4.90
C VAL A 62 -10.57 -14.12 -6.35
N THR A 63 -11.49 -13.48 -7.08
CA THR A 63 -11.68 -13.81 -8.49
C THR A 63 -10.48 -13.28 -9.28
N VAL A 64 -9.72 -14.21 -9.88
CA VAL A 64 -8.58 -13.93 -10.73
C VAL A 64 -8.90 -14.44 -12.14
N ARG A 65 -8.40 -13.79 -13.19
CA ARG A 65 -8.56 -14.37 -14.53
C ARG A 65 -7.63 -15.57 -14.69
N GLY A 66 -8.20 -16.77 -14.77
CA GLY A 66 -7.53 -17.97 -15.25
C GLY A 66 -7.15 -17.77 -16.72
N GLY A 67 -5.86 -17.96 -17.03
CA GLY A 67 -5.33 -17.85 -18.38
C GLY A 67 -5.66 -19.09 -19.20
N GLN A 68 -6.92 -19.32 -19.57
CA GLN A 68 -7.26 -20.31 -20.60
C GLN A 68 -8.54 -19.91 -21.34
N ARG A 69 -8.42 -19.72 -22.66
CA ARG A 69 -9.55 -19.54 -23.57
C ARG A 69 -10.23 -20.91 -23.76
N GLY A 70 -11.28 -21.16 -22.97
CA GLY A 70 -12.22 -22.24 -23.27
C GLY A 70 -13.03 -21.92 -24.52
N ALA A 71 -13.24 -22.93 -25.37
CA ALA A 71 -14.09 -22.85 -26.55
C ALA A 71 -15.53 -22.53 -26.12
N GLY A 72 -15.99 -21.30 -26.36
CA GLY A 72 -17.36 -20.87 -26.00
C GLY A 72 -17.56 -19.41 -25.59
N GLY A 73 -16.50 -18.58 -25.54
CA GLY A 73 -16.65 -17.12 -25.41
C GLY A 73 -17.10 -16.59 -24.04
N ALA A 74 -17.37 -17.44 -23.05
CA ALA A 74 -17.66 -17.03 -21.68
C ALA A 74 -16.38 -16.91 -20.84
N LEU A 75 -16.19 -15.76 -20.19
CA LEU A 75 -15.07 -15.48 -19.30
C LEU A 75 -15.30 -16.24 -17.98
N VAL A 76 -14.78 -17.46 -17.87
CA VAL A 76 -14.81 -18.21 -16.60
C VAL A 76 -13.81 -17.57 -15.65
N GLY A 77 -14.30 -16.84 -14.65
CA GLY A 77 -13.48 -16.33 -13.56
C GLY A 77 -13.13 -17.47 -12.61
N GLU A 78 -11.93 -18.03 -12.73
CA GLU A 78 -11.41 -19.01 -11.79
C GLU A 78 -11.02 -18.33 -10.46
N ALA A 79 -11.58 -18.82 -9.35
CA ALA A 79 -11.24 -18.32 -8.03
C ALA A 79 -9.85 -18.86 -7.62
N PHE A 80 -8.79 -18.10 -7.89
CA PHE A 80 -7.45 -18.42 -7.40
C PHE A 80 -7.19 -17.77 -6.04
N TYR A 81 -6.55 -18.53 -5.17
CA TYR A 81 -6.07 -18.03 -3.89
C TYR A 81 -4.78 -17.25 -4.12
N LEU A 82 -4.75 -15.97 -3.74
CA LEU A 82 -3.48 -15.29 -3.54
C LEU A 82 -2.80 -15.93 -2.32
N PRO A 83 -1.52 -16.37 -2.39
CA PRO A 83 -0.82 -16.88 -1.23
C PRO A 83 -0.88 -15.86 -0.08
N ARG A 84 -1.16 -16.33 1.14
CA ARG A 84 -1.28 -15.43 2.28
C ARG A 84 0.08 -14.83 2.60
N GLY A 85 0.09 -13.54 2.95
CA GLY A 85 1.28 -12.86 3.42
C GLY A 85 2.27 -12.46 2.34
N VAL A 86 1.85 -12.42 1.06
CA VAL A 86 2.70 -11.89 -0.01
C VAL A 86 3.07 -10.45 0.31
N THR A 87 4.37 -10.18 0.37
CA THR A 87 4.90 -8.84 0.61
C THR A 87 5.38 -8.25 -0.69
N ASN A 88 5.02 -6.99 -0.93
CA ASN A 88 5.38 -6.29 -2.14
C ASN A 88 6.03 -4.94 -1.80
N THR A 89 7.19 -4.69 -2.37
CA THR A 89 7.90 -3.41 -2.26
C THR A 89 7.50 -2.53 -3.43
N LEU A 90 6.89 -1.38 -3.14
CA LEU A 90 6.41 -0.43 -4.13
C LEU A 90 7.25 0.84 -4.09
N HIS A 91 7.68 1.33 -5.24
CA HIS A 91 8.20 2.68 -5.38
C HIS A 91 7.02 3.66 -5.54
N ILE A 92 6.92 4.65 -4.67
CA ILE A 92 5.82 5.61 -4.63
C ILE A 92 6.35 7.04 -4.48
N SER A 93 5.50 8.01 -4.78
CA SER A 93 5.68 9.44 -4.55
C SER A 93 4.79 9.95 -3.42
N SER A 94 5.10 11.15 -2.92
CA SER A 94 4.30 11.89 -1.95
C SER A 94 2.87 12.17 -2.41
N ASN A 95 2.61 12.13 -3.72
CA ASN A 95 1.30 12.39 -4.30
C ASN A 95 0.46 11.12 -4.48
N ASN A 96 1.04 9.94 -4.25
CA ASN A 96 0.29 8.69 -4.38
C ASN A 96 -0.76 8.58 -3.27
N THR A 97 -2.00 8.35 -3.68
CA THR A 97 -3.12 8.13 -2.77
C THR A 97 -3.23 6.65 -2.38
N VAL A 98 -3.85 6.38 -1.23
CA VAL A 98 -4.17 5.01 -0.78
C VAL A 98 -4.95 4.24 -1.85
N ARG A 99 -5.90 4.89 -2.52
CA ARG A 99 -6.68 4.26 -3.59
C ARG A 99 -5.79 3.80 -4.74
N GLN A 100 -4.84 4.62 -5.18
CA GLN A 100 -3.91 4.24 -6.25
C GLN A 100 -3.04 3.06 -5.84
N VAL A 101 -2.56 3.02 -4.59
CA VAL A 101 -1.78 1.90 -4.05
C VAL A 101 -2.60 0.61 -4.06
N ILE A 102 -3.85 0.65 -3.59
CA ILE A 102 -4.76 -0.51 -3.61
C ILE A 102 -4.98 -1.00 -5.04
N VAL A 103 -5.34 -0.10 -5.96
CA VAL A 103 -5.58 -0.49 -7.38
C VAL A 103 -4.33 -1.11 -7.99
N ALA A 104 -3.14 -0.53 -7.78
CA ALA A 104 -1.90 -1.07 -8.32
C ALA A 104 -1.59 -2.47 -7.78
N LEU A 105 -1.82 -2.70 -6.49
CA LEU A 105 -1.63 -4.02 -5.86
C LEU A 105 -2.61 -5.06 -6.39
N LEU A 106 -3.90 -4.75 -6.45
CA LEU A 106 -4.92 -5.67 -6.96
C LEU A 106 -4.67 -6.04 -8.43
N SER A 107 -4.33 -5.06 -9.27
CA SER A 107 -3.99 -5.29 -10.67
C SER A 107 -2.77 -6.18 -10.85
N LYS A 108 -1.71 -6.00 -10.03
CA LYS A 108 -0.50 -6.83 -10.08
C LYS A 108 -0.79 -8.30 -9.80
N PHE A 109 -1.78 -8.57 -8.96
CA PHE A 109 -2.23 -9.93 -8.63
C PHE A 109 -3.51 -10.34 -9.36
N THR A 110 -3.82 -9.64 -10.47
CA THR A 110 -4.95 -9.94 -11.36
C THR A 110 -6.31 -10.08 -10.67
N VAL A 111 -6.47 -9.42 -9.52
CA VAL A 111 -7.70 -9.36 -8.72
C VAL A 111 -8.69 -8.42 -9.37
N GLN A 112 -9.90 -8.91 -9.65
CA GLN A 112 -10.97 -8.14 -10.33
C GLN A 112 -12.01 -7.54 -9.37
N ASP A 113 -11.87 -7.76 -8.07
CA ASP A 113 -12.81 -7.23 -7.08
C ASP A 113 -12.83 -5.69 -7.07
N ASN A 114 -13.96 -5.14 -6.62
CA ASN A 114 -14.10 -3.71 -6.38
C ASN A 114 -13.03 -3.23 -5.36
N PRO A 115 -12.14 -2.28 -5.72
CA PRO A 115 -11.12 -1.75 -4.83
C PRO A 115 -11.66 -1.18 -3.51
N ALA A 116 -12.93 -0.74 -3.49
CA ALA A 116 -13.59 -0.24 -2.29
C ALA A 116 -13.82 -1.31 -1.20
N LYS A 117 -13.70 -2.61 -1.53
CA LYS A 117 -13.74 -3.71 -0.55
C LYS A 117 -12.44 -3.82 0.25
N TYR A 118 -11.40 -3.10 -0.14
CA TYR A 118 -10.06 -3.20 0.42
C TYR A 118 -9.68 -1.92 1.14
N ALA A 119 -8.83 -2.05 2.16
CA ALA A 119 -8.28 -0.94 2.92
C ALA A 119 -6.79 -1.18 3.16
N LEU A 120 -6.04 -0.08 3.30
CA LEU A 120 -4.63 -0.11 3.66
C LEU A 120 -4.49 0.32 5.11
N TYR A 121 -3.84 -0.50 5.92
CA TYR A 121 -3.60 -0.24 7.34
C TYR A 121 -2.10 -0.05 7.60
N LYS A 122 -1.76 0.88 8.49
CA LYS A 122 -0.41 1.03 9.01
C LYS A 122 -0.25 0.11 10.23
N ARG A 123 0.68 -0.84 10.18
CA ARG A 123 1.02 -1.70 11.33
C ARG A 123 2.25 -1.15 12.03
N TYR A 124 2.13 -0.87 13.33
CA TYR A 124 3.28 -0.61 14.19
C TYR A 124 3.69 -1.91 14.87
N ARG A 125 4.98 -2.25 14.82
CA ARG A 125 5.51 -3.33 15.64
C ARG A 125 5.73 -2.74 17.03
N ARG A 126 4.98 -3.19 18.04
CA ARG A 126 5.40 -3.00 19.43
C ARG A 126 6.61 -3.92 19.62
N GLU A 127 7.69 -3.43 20.21
CA GLU A 127 8.93 -4.19 20.42
C GLU A 127 8.80 -5.32 21.48
N GLU A 128 7.58 -5.70 21.89
CA GLU A 128 7.35 -6.74 22.90
C GLU A 128 6.63 -7.96 22.31
N GLN A 129 7.30 -8.67 21.40
CA GLN A 129 7.07 -10.10 21.20
C GLN A 129 8.30 -10.71 20.52
N GLU A 130 9.40 -10.77 21.27
CA GLU A 130 10.30 -11.91 21.17
C GLU A 130 9.53 -13.10 21.77
N SER A 131 8.95 -13.92 20.91
CA SER A 131 8.52 -15.25 21.33
C SER A 131 9.77 -16.08 21.57
N ILE A 132 9.94 -16.50 22.82
CA ILE A 132 10.83 -17.57 23.29
C ILE A 132 10.71 -18.79 22.38
#